data_AF-A0A972CEM8-F1
#
_entry.id   AF-A0A972CEM8-F1
#
_cell.length_a   1.000
_cell.length_b   1.000
_cell.length_c   1.000
_cell.angle_alpha   90.00
_cell.angle_beta   90.00
_cell.angle_gamma   90.00
#
_symmetry.space_group_name_H-M   'P 1'
#
loop_
_entity.id
_entity.type
_entity.pdbx_description
1 polymer ?
#
loop_
_entity_poly.entity_id
_entity_poly.type
_entity_poly.pdbx_seq_one_letter_code
_entity_poly.pdbx_strand_id
1 'polypeptide(L)'
;MRYSLVDGGKRIRPVLLLAACEFCNFDIKLALPYACAIEYIHTYSLIHDDLPAMDDDDLRRGKPTNHKVFGEDIAILAGDGLLSSAFEVMMKDMLLYFDNPDMLKRRVRAAYE
;
A
#
# COMPACT_ATOMS: atom_id res chain seq x y z
N MET A 1 -1.38 7.97 -9.42
CA MET A 1 -1.32 7.39 -8.04
C MET A 1 -2.50 7.83 -7.17
N ARG A 2 -2.60 9.11 -6.76
CA ARG A 2 -3.62 9.55 -5.78
C ARG A 2 -5.04 9.19 -6.18
N TYR A 3 -5.40 9.37 -7.46
CA TYR A 3 -6.72 9.02 -8.01
C TYR A 3 -7.22 7.67 -7.50
N SER A 4 -6.55 6.57 -7.90
CA SER A 4 -6.92 5.21 -7.50
C SER A 4 -6.78 4.94 -6.00
N LEU A 5 -5.80 5.56 -5.34
CA LEU A 5 -5.55 5.34 -3.91
C LEU A 5 -6.68 5.88 -3.04
N VAL A 6 -7.23 7.05 -3.37
CA VAL A 6 -8.32 7.67 -2.59
C VAL A 6 -9.71 7.38 -3.16
N ASP A 7 -9.83 6.53 -4.19
CA ASP A 7 -11.09 6.21 -4.86
C ASP A 7 -12.01 5.26 -4.06
N GLY A 8 -12.02 5.45 -2.73
CA GLY A 8 -12.75 4.63 -1.77
C GLY A 8 -12.12 3.26 -1.56
N GLY A 9 -12.96 2.29 -1.20
CA GLY A 9 -12.56 0.91 -0.92
C GLY A 9 -12.80 0.51 0.51
N LYS A 10 -12.85 -0.81 0.73
CA LYS A 10 -13.22 -1.39 2.03
C LYS A 10 -12.10 -1.31 3.06
N ARG A 11 -10.86 -1.02 2.62
CA ARG A 11 -9.65 -0.93 3.48
C ARG A 11 -9.47 -2.15 4.39
N ILE A 12 -9.83 -3.33 3.90
CA ILE A 12 -9.81 -4.57 4.70
C ILE A 12 -8.39 -4.89 5.17
N ARG A 13 -7.39 -4.80 4.27
CA ARG A 13 -5.99 -5.12 4.57
C ARG A 13 -5.40 -4.24 5.69
N PRO A 14 -5.44 -2.90 5.62
CA PRO A 14 -4.94 -2.07 6.70
C PRO A 14 -5.75 -2.25 7.99
N VAL A 15 -7.09 -2.40 7.91
CA VAL A 15 -7.92 -2.62 9.11
C VAL A 15 -7.53 -3.93 9.82
N LEU A 16 -7.32 -5.02 9.09
CA LEU A 16 -6.89 -6.30 9.67
C LEU A 16 -5.51 -6.19 10.32
N LEU A 17 -4.58 -5.48 9.69
CA LEU A 17 -3.22 -5.28 10.24
C LEU A 17 -3.26 -4.46 11.53
N LEU A 18 -4.03 -3.38 11.56
CA LEU A 18 -4.20 -2.55 12.77
C LEU A 18 -4.93 -3.31 13.88
N ALA A 19 -5.96 -4.08 13.55
CA ALA A 19 -6.67 -4.92 14.51
C ALA A 19 -5.78 -6.02 15.10
N ALA A 20 -4.88 -6.62 14.29
CA ALA A 20 -3.91 -7.58 14.78
C ALA A 20 -2.87 -6.94 15.73
N CYS A 21 -2.44 -5.71 15.42
CA CYS A 21 -1.57 -4.93 16.30
C CYS A 21 -2.23 -4.66 17.66
N GLU A 22 -3.48 -4.20 17.64
CA GLU A 22 -4.28 -3.95 18.84
C GLU A 22 -4.54 -5.25 19.64
N PHE A 23 -4.88 -6.36 18.97
CA PHE A 23 -5.07 -7.67 19.60
C PHE A 23 -3.82 -8.14 20.35
N CYS A 24 -2.63 -7.82 19.85
CA CYS A 24 -1.35 -8.09 20.49
C CYS A 24 -0.98 -7.07 21.60
N ASN A 25 -1.89 -6.18 21.99
CA ASN A 25 -1.70 -5.10 22.97
C ASN A 25 -0.61 -4.08 22.61
N PHE A 26 -0.40 -3.80 21.32
CA PHE A 26 0.49 -2.74 20.86
C PHE A 26 -0.29 -1.49 20.43
N ASP A 27 0.33 -0.30 20.58
CA ASP A 27 -0.21 0.94 20.02
C ASP A 27 -0.28 0.83 18.49
N ILE A 28 -1.49 0.98 17.93
CA ILE A 28 -1.75 0.92 16.49
C ILE A 28 -0.85 1.89 15.68
N LYS A 29 -0.35 2.97 16.29
CA LYS A 29 0.58 3.91 15.64
C LYS A 29 1.87 3.23 15.21
N LEU A 30 2.29 2.17 15.89
CA LEU A 30 3.46 1.37 15.51
C LEU A 30 3.24 0.62 14.19
N ALA A 31 1.99 0.36 13.83
CA ALA A 31 1.62 -0.41 12.66
C ALA A 31 1.11 0.47 11.50
N LEU A 32 0.85 1.76 11.74
CA LEU A 32 0.33 2.69 10.72
C LEU A 32 1.18 2.75 9.43
N PRO A 33 2.52 2.86 9.47
CA PRO A 33 3.32 2.89 8.23
C PRO A 33 3.14 1.63 7.39
N TYR A 34 3.06 0.46 8.05
CA TYR A 34 2.86 -0.84 7.41
C TYR A 34 1.42 -1.01 6.89
N ALA A 35 0.42 -0.46 7.61
CA ALA A 35 -0.96 -0.41 7.16
C ALA A 35 -1.10 0.46 5.89
N CYS A 36 -0.40 1.60 5.83
CA CYS A 36 -0.34 2.40 4.61
C CYS A 36 0.35 1.66 3.47
N ALA A 37 1.50 1.03 3.75
CA ALA A 37 2.26 0.28 2.75
C ALA A 37 1.43 -0.87 2.14
N ILE A 38 0.72 -1.66 2.95
CA ILE A 38 -0.11 -2.76 2.42
C ILE A 38 -1.29 -2.25 1.58
N GLU A 39 -1.82 -1.06 1.86
CA GLU A 39 -2.87 -0.46 1.04
C GLU A 39 -2.29 0.15 -0.26
N TYR A 40 -1.05 0.61 -0.26
CA TYR A 40 -0.33 0.99 -1.49
C TYR A 40 -0.06 -0.23 -2.37
N ILE A 41 0.39 -1.33 -1.75
CA ILE A 41 0.55 -2.64 -2.40
C ILE A 41 -0.76 -3.09 -3.04
N HIS A 42 -1.85 -3.04 -2.28
CA HIS A 42 -3.16 -3.39 -2.80
C HIS A 42 -3.59 -2.48 -3.96
N THR A 43 -3.39 -1.18 -3.83
CA THR A 43 -3.84 -0.23 -4.84
C THR A 43 -3.04 -0.36 -6.13
N TYR A 44 -1.73 -0.59 -6.07
CA TYR A 44 -0.96 -0.78 -7.31
C TYR A 44 -1.43 -2.02 -8.05
N SER A 45 -1.69 -3.13 -7.33
CA SER A 45 -2.09 -4.36 -7.98
C SER A 45 -3.37 -4.14 -8.76
N LEU A 46 -4.38 -3.48 -8.17
CA LEU A 46 -5.62 -3.16 -8.87
C LEU A 46 -5.39 -2.29 -10.11
N ILE A 47 -4.48 -1.30 -10.06
CA ILE A 47 -4.19 -0.45 -11.22
C ILE A 47 -3.61 -1.27 -12.38
N HIS A 48 -2.68 -2.17 -12.07
CA HIS A 48 -2.08 -3.02 -13.09
C HIS A 48 -3.07 -4.09 -13.56
N ASP A 49 -3.82 -4.71 -12.66
CA ASP A 49 -4.84 -5.73 -12.97
C ASP A 49 -5.91 -5.14 -13.90
N ASP A 50 -6.28 -3.86 -13.72
CA ASP A 50 -7.22 -3.16 -14.59
C ASP A 50 -6.71 -2.95 -16.03
N LEU A 51 -5.43 -3.14 -16.35
CA LEU A 51 -4.90 -2.86 -17.68
C LEU A 51 -5.48 -3.81 -18.76
N PRO A 52 -5.53 -3.38 -20.04
CA PRO A 52 -6.02 -4.22 -21.13
C PRO A 52 -5.28 -5.55 -21.31
N ALA A 53 -4.02 -5.59 -20.90
CA ALA A 53 -3.20 -6.81 -20.94
C ALA A 53 -3.51 -7.81 -19.80
N MET A 54 -4.34 -7.43 -18.83
CA MET A 54 -4.72 -8.25 -17.67
C MET A 54 -6.24 -8.46 -17.63
N ASP A 55 -6.97 -7.78 -16.73
CA ASP A 55 -8.42 -7.96 -16.61
C ASP A 55 -9.24 -7.09 -17.58
N ASP A 56 -8.62 -6.06 -18.19
CA ASP A 56 -9.25 -5.13 -19.14
C ASP A 56 -10.51 -4.44 -18.58
N ASP A 57 -10.44 -4.09 -17.29
CA ASP A 57 -11.56 -3.44 -16.59
C ASP A 57 -11.65 -1.95 -16.98
N ASP A 58 -12.76 -1.56 -17.62
CA ASP A 58 -13.07 -0.15 -17.90
C ASP A 58 -13.51 0.64 -16.65
N LEU A 59 -14.13 -0.05 -15.68
CA LEU A 59 -14.72 0.56 -14.49
C LEU A 59 -14.36 -0.20 -13.22
N ARG A 60 -14.02 0.54 -12.16
CA ARG A 60 -13.87 0.03 -10.81
C ARG A 60 -14.74 0.82 -9.85
N ARG A 61 -15.63 0.12 -9.14
CA ARG A 61 -16.59 0.72 -8.18
C ARG A 61 -17.44 1.86 -8.78
N GLY A 62 -17.83 1.68 -10.05
CA GLY A 62 -18.65 2.65 -10.78
C GLY A 62 -17.89 3.88 -11.29
N LYS A 63 -16.56 3.88 -11.25
CA LYS A 63 -15.70 4.95 -11.78
C LYS A 63 -14.72 4.42 -12.82
N PRO A 64 -14.29 5.23 -13.81
CA PRO A 64 -13.28 4.84 -14.77
C PRO A 64 -12.01 4.32 -14.10
N THR A 65 -11.44 3.23 -14.59
CA THR A 65 -10.15 2.73 -14.08
C THR A 65 -9.02 3.69 -14.46
N ASN A 66 -7.85 3.53 -13.82
CA ASN A 66 -6.75 4.48 -13.94
C ASN A 66 -6.33 4.71 -15.41
N HIS A 67 -6.20 3.62 -16.17
CA HIS A 67 -5.78 3.69 -17.57
C HIS A 67 -6.84 4.33 -18.47
N LYS A 68 -8.14 4.25 -18.12
CA LYS A 68 -9.20 4.98 -18.84
C LYS A 68 -9.15 6.48 -18.61
N VAL A 69 -8.66 6.92 -17.46
CA VAL A 69 -8.53 8.36 -17.15
C VAL A 69 -7.21 8.93 -17.67
N PHE A 70 -6.11 8.19 -17.55
CA PHE A 70 -4.77 8.74 -17.73
C PHE A 70 -3.93 8.07 -18.82
N GLY A 71 -4.42 6.99 -19.45
CA GLY A 71 -3.64 6.17 -20.39
C GLY A 71 -2.94 5.00 -19.70
N GLU A 72 -2.63 3.96 -20.48
CA GLU A 72 -1.97 2.73 -20.00
C GLU A 72 -0.56 2.99 -19.46
N ASP A 73 0.21 3.82 -20.15
CA ASP A 73 1.57 4.21 -19.78
C ASP A 73 1.63 4.88 -18.40
N ILE A 74 0.74 5.84 -18.15
CA ILE A 74 0.62 6.51 -16.86
C ILE A 74 0.07 5.58 -15.79
N ALA A 75 -0.85 4.65 -16.13
CA ALA A 75 -1.36 3.66 -15.20
C ALA A 75 -0.26 2.69 -14.75
N ILE A 76 0.58 2.20 -15.67
CA ILE A 76 1.74 1.37 -15.36
C ILE A 76 2.66 2.10 -14.37
N LEU A 77 3.08 3.33 -14.71
CA LEU A 77 3.95 4.13 -13.85
C LEU A 77 3.30 4.48 -12.50
N ALA A 78 1.98 4.67 -12.45
CA ALA A 78 1.26 4.90 -11.22
C ALA A 78 1.26 3.66 -10.30
N GLY A 79 1.18 2.46 -10.87
CA GLY A 79 1.33 1.22 -10.12
C GLY A 79 2.76 1.06 -9.60
N ASP A 80 3.77 1.19 -10.46
CA ASP A 80 5.19 1.10 -10.09
C ASP A 80 5.57 2.10 -8.98
N GLY A 81 5.06 3.33 -9.09
CA GLY A 81 5.23 4.37 -8.09
C GLY A 81 4.60 4.00 -6.74
N LEU A 82 3.41 3.38 -6.72
CA LEU A 82 2.76 2.95 -5.48
C LEU A 82 3.50 1.79 -4.82
N LEU A 83 3.97 0.81 -5.60
CA LEU A 83 4.80 -0.27 -5.08
C LEU A 83 6.09 0.28 -4.46
N SER A 84 6.76 1.20 -5.15
CA SER A 84 7.98 1.84 -4.65
C SER A 84 7.72 2.66 -3.38
N SER A 85 6.63 3.45 -3.35
CA SER A 85 6.23 4.22 -2.17
C SER A 85 5.86 3.33 -0.97
N ALA A 86 5.37 2.11 -1.18
CA ALA A 86 5.09 1.18 -0.10
C ALA A 86 6.38 0.82 0.67
N PHE A 87 7.43 0.47 -0.06
CA PHE A 87 8.75 0.22 0.54
C PHE A 87 9.35 1.49 1.15
N GLU A 88 9.21 2.64 0.50
CA GLU A 88 9.70 3.91 1.02
C GLU A 88 9.10 4.23 2.40
N VAL A 89 7.79 4.04 2.59
CA VAL A 89 7.12 4.29 3.87
C VAL A 89 7.61 3.34 4.97
N MET A 90 7.76 2.05 4.68
CA MET A 90 8.28 1.07 5.65
C MET A 90 9.74 1.38 6.03
N MET A 91 10.57 1.76 5.06
CA MET A 91 11.97 2.11 5.29
C MET A 91 12.11 3.41 6.08
N LYS A 92 11.27 4.42 5.81
CA LYS A 92 11.26 5.65 6.62
C LYS A 92 10.93 5.38 8.08
N ASP A 93 9.96 4.51 8.38
CA ASP A 93 9.68 4.11 9.77
C ASP A 93 10.87 3.37 10.39
N MET A 94 11.47 2.44 9.66
CA MET A 94 12.65 1.69 10.13
C MET A 94 13.81 2.62 10.53
N LEU A 95 14.10 3.64 9.73
CA LEU A 95 15.20 4.57 9.95
C LEU A 95 15.01 5.47 11.19
N LEU A 96 13.78 5.63 11.70
CA LEU A 96 13.53 6.37 12.94
C LEU A 96 14.11 5.67 14.19
N TYR A 97 14.47 4.39 14.08
CA TYR A 97 14.97 3.57 15.19
C TYR A 97 16.43 3.13 14.98
N PHE A 98 17.19 3.84 14.15
CA PHE A 98 18.57 3.47 13.80
C PHE A 98 19.50 3.39 15.02
N ASP A 99 19.22 4.18 16.05
CA ASP A 99 19.94 4.23 17.33
C ASP A 99 19.43 3.21 18.37
N ASN A 100 18.38 2.45 18.05
CA ASN A 100 17.80 1.42 18.91
C ASN A 100 17.80 0.05 18.21
N PRO A 101 18.84 -0.78 18.41
CA PRO A 101 19.02 -2.05 17.70
C PRO A 101 17.86 -3.03 17.86
N ASP A 102 17.23 -3.09 19.05
CA ASP A 102 16.10 -3.99 19.31
C ASP A 102 14.86 -3.57 18.53
N MET A 103 14.57 -2.27 18.50
CA MET A 103 13.46 -1.73 17.71
C MET A 103 13.74 -1.85 16.22
N LEU A 104 14.94 -1.52 15.77
CA LEU A 104 15.36 -1.69 14.38
C LEU A 104 15.16 -3.14 13.91
N LYS A 105 15.59 -4.12 14.71
CA LYS A 105 15.40 -5.55 14.41
C LYS A 105 13.93 -5.92 14.26
N ARG A 106 13.04 -5.39 15.11
CA ARG A 106 11.59 -5.61 14.98
C ARG A 106 11.04 -5.00 13.68
N ARG A 107 11.50 -3.81 13.29
CA ARG A 107 11.07 -3.13 12.04
C ARG A 107 11.56 -3.83 10.79
N VAL A 108 12.79 -4.36 10.80
CA VAL A 108 13.32 -5.21 9.73
C VAL A 108 12.45 -6.45 9.56
N ARG A 109 12.15 -7.17 10.65
CA ARG A 109 11.27 -8.34 10.57
C ARG A 109 9.91 -8.00 9.98
N ALA A 110 9.25 -6.96 10.48
CA ALA A 110 7.95 -6.54 9.96
C ALA A 110 7.93 -6.11 8.48
N ALA A 111 9.09 -5.78 7.89
CA ALA A 111 9.19 -5.41 6.47
C ALA A 111 9.52 -6.59 5.54
N TYR A 112 10.09 -7.68 6.06
CA TYR A 112 10.65 -8.78 5.26
C TYR A 112 10.12 -10.19 5.62
N GLU A 113 9.47 -10.35 6.78
CA GLU A 113 8.88 -11.58 7.30
C GLU A 113 7.36 -11.43 7.40
#